data_AF-A0A9E6E0W5-F1
#
_entry.id   AF-A0A9E6E0W5-F1
#
_cell.length_a   1.000
_cell.length_b   1.000
_cell.length_c   1.000
_cell.angle_alpha   90.00
_cell.angle_beta   90.00
_cell.angle_gamma   90.00
#
_symmetry.space_group_name_H-M   'P 1'
#
loop_
_entity.id
_entity.type
_entity.pdbx_description
1 polymer ?
#
loop_
_entity_poly.entity_id
_entity_poly.type
_entity_poly.pdbx_seq_one_letter_code
_entity_poly.pdbx_strand_id
1 'polypeptide(L)'
;MTEPNIERINQHLTQANLATLTSTEFYDDIWDVLDAILEDSSCSEETNFERVRVLLKVGVATECDVLEHYNHEVEQMDLSYEGCPLVKILAPLERDGTLYLSGSERIYQLSQDFYLDYIKNIILLGGRVDHDEFLCRVFYAEHLSFETFNYLIDRFDFKPSSINTAAGYLVMRKYFKKYNKEEQGRAAFTKLIEKGIDINHPFEEDDGFYEYLSFLGLVFCYDPDLFEQYLLQKPNQHIIAALPWEFAIGNEYFHDKQLQLVQKLIELGYQLPLDEIIELLEEEELDDYAKALAPPCP
;
A
#
# COMPACT_ATOMS: atom_id res chain seq x y z
N MET A 1 10.88 -6.17 24.01
CA MET A 1 11.90 -5.12 24.19
C MET A 1 12.32 -5.13 25.65
N THR A 2 13.59 -4.85 25.95
CA THR A 2 14.05 -4.67 27.34
C THR A 2 13.60 -3.30 27.83
N GLU A 3 12.98 -3.24 29.01
CA GLU A 3 12.58 -2.00 29.69
C GLU A 3 13.74 -0.98 29.73
N PRO A 4 13.48 0.31 29.45
CA PRO A 4 14.49 1.35 29.54
C PRO A 4 15.03 1.47 30.97
N ASN A 5 16.35 1.44 31.12
CA ASN A 5 16.99 1.67 32.42
C ASN A 5 17.32 3.15 32.60
N ILE A 6 16.50 3.86 33.39
CA ILE A 6 16.64 5.31 33.67
C ILE A 6 18.02 5.65 34.21
N GLU A 7 18.57 4.85 35.13
CA GLU A 7 19.90 5.12 35.68
C GLU A 7 20.96 5.10 34.59
N ARG A 8 20.89 4.12 33.68
CA ARG A 8 21.80 4.01 32.54
C ARG A 8 21.61 5.16 31.53
N ILE A 9 20.37 5.55 31.24
CA ILE A 9 20.05 6.70 30.39
C ILE A 9 20.66 7.98 30.99
N ASN A 10 20.39 8.25 32.27
CA ASN A 10 20.89 9.42 32.96
C ASN A 10 22.41 9.42 33.08
N GLN A 11 23.05 8.26 33.21
CA GLN A 11 24.52 8.14 33.14
C GLN A 11 25.06 8.62 31.78
N HIS A 12 24.47 8.18 30.67
CA HIS A 12 24.89 8.60 29.33
C HIS A 12 24.63 10.09 29.08
N LEU A 13 23.48 10.62 29.49
CA LEU A 13 23.16 12.06 29.40
C LEU A 13 24.14 12.90 30.23
N THR A 14 24.44 12.48 31.46
CA THR A 14 25.41 13.15 32.32
C THR A 14 26.82 13.14 31.71
N GLN A 15 27.24 12.00 31.14
CA GLN A 15 28.54 11.88 30.45
C GLN A 15 28.64 12.83 29.25
N ALA A 16 27.51 13.14 28.60
CA ALA A 16 27.41 14.12 27.52
C ALA A 16 27.22 15.57 27.99
N ASN A 17 27.21 15.84 29.31
CA ASN A 17 26.90 17.13 29.92
C ASN A 17 25.48 17.66 29.58
N LEU A 18 24.50 16.77 29.46
CA LEU A 18 23.11 17.11 29.18
C LEU A 18 22.23 16.91 30.42
N ALA A 19 21.08 17.59 30.44
CA ALA A 19 20.10 17.46 31.50
C ALA A 19 19.56 16.02 31.59
N THR A 20 19.48 15.51 32.82
CA THR A 20 18.93 14.19 33.13
C THR A 20 17.41 14.22 33.16
N LEU A 21 16.78 13.07 32.92
CA LEU A 21 15.35 12.89 33.16
C LEU A 21 15.06 12.96 34.66
N THR A 22 14.10 13.79 35.04
CA THR A 22 13.71 14.06 36.43
C THR A 22 12.49 13.28 36.89
N SER A 23 11.81 12.54 35.99
CA SER A 23 10.56 11.85 36.33
C SER A 23 10.79 10.74 37.34
N THR A 24 9.85 10.61 38.28
CA THR A 24 9.71 9.47 39.18
C THR A 24 8.78 8.38 38.62
N GLU A 25 8.22 8.62 37.43
CA GLU A 25 7.36 7.66 36.73
C GLU A 25 8.21 6.55 36.11
N PHE A 26 7.67 5.35 36.09
CA PHE A 26 8.27 4.24 35.36
C PHE A 26 8.11 4.51 33.86
N TYR A 27 9.21 4.45 33.12
CA TYR A 27 9.16 4.38 31.66
C TYR A 27 9.08 2.90 31.30
N ASP A 28 7.94 2.49 30.77
CA ASP A 28 7.69 1.08 30.46
C ASP A 28 8.28 0.71 29.10
N ASP A 29 8.47 1.70 28.21
CA ASP A 29 9.16 1.53 26.94
C ASP A 29 9.97 2.77 26.50
N ILE A 30 10.67 2.64 25.36
CA ILE A 30 11.53 3.71 24.83
C ILE A 30 10.72 4.93 24.37
N TRP A 31 9.42 4.79 24.10
CA TRP A 31 8.58 5.88 23.65
C TRP A 31 8.31 6.83 24.80
N ASP A 32 8.00 6.33 26.00
CA ASP A 32 7.83 7.18 27.19
C ASP A 32 9.11 7.99 27.49
N VAL A 33 10.28 7.42 27.22
CA VAL A 33 11.57 8.10 27.35
C VAL A 33 11.72 9.21 26.30
N LEU A 34 11.35 8.93 25.04
CA LEU A 34 11.41 9.92 23.96
C LEU A 34 10.43 11.07 24.24
N ASP A 35 9.19 10.78 24.64
CA ASP A 35 8.17 11.76 25.02
C ASP A 35 8.70 12.66 26.15
N ALA A 36 9.20 12.06 27.22
CA ALA A 36 9.73 12.80 28.36
C ALA A 36 10.96 13.67 28.02
N ILE A 37 11.74 13.31 27.00
CA ILE A 37 12.81 14.17 26.50
C ILE A 37 12.25 15.27 25.62
N LEU A 38 11.41 14.93 24.64
CA LEU A 38 10.98 15.85 23.58
C LEU A 38 9.99 16.89 24.09
N GLU A 39 9.17 16.55 25.08
CA GLU A 39 8.21 17.44 25.74
C GLU A 39 8.79 18.22 26.92
N ASP A 40 10.08 18.05 27.24
CA ASP A 40 10.73 18.72 28.37
C ASP A 40 10.86 20.23 28.12
N SER A 41 9.86 20.97 28.58
CA SER A 41 9.79 22.44 28.50
C SER A 41 10.86 23.18 29.31
N SER A 42 11.62 22.49 30.17
CA SER A 42 12.75 23.08 30.88
C SER A 42 14.02 23.20 30.02
N CYS A 43 14.04 22.48 28.89
CA CYS A 43 15.12 22.49 27.91
C CYS A 43 14.67 23.14 26.59
N SER A 44 15.62 23.63 25.78
CA SER A 44 15.31 24.06 24.42
C SER A 44 15.08 22.85 23.50
N GLU A 45 14.34 23.05 22.39
CA GLU A 45 14.14 22.02 21.35
C GLU A 45 15.47 21.37 20.93
N GLU A 46 16.49 22.16 20.57
CA GLU A 46 17.79 21.61 20.17
C GLU A 46 18.50 20.84 21.29
N THR A 47 18.30 21.23 22.56
CA THR A 47 18.85 20.48 23.69
C THR A 47 18.15 19.12 23.81
N ASN A 48 16.84 19.07 23.61
CA ASN A 48 16.08 17.83 23.60
C ASN A 48 16.47 16.93 22.43
N PHE A 49 16.67 17.49 21.23
CA PHE A 49 17.20 16.73 20.10
C PHE A 49 18.59 16.16 20.37
N GLU A 50 19.52 16.92 20.96
CA GLU A 50 20.83 16.38 21.28
C GLU A 50 20.76 15.26 22.34
N ARG A 51 19.82 15.35 23.30
CA ARG A 51 19.55 14.26 24.26
C ARG A 51 19.12 12.98 23.53
N VAL A 52 18.19 13.07 22.57
CA VAL A 52 17.78 11.93 21.73
C VAL A 52 18.97 11.40 20.91
N ARG A 53 19.76 12.28 20.28
CA ARG A 53 20.96 11.89 19.51
C ARG A 53 21.98 11.15 20.38
N VAL A 54 22.13 11.49 21.66
CA VAL A 54 22.97 10.73 22.60
C VAL A 54 22.43 9.32 22.78
N LEU A 55 21.13 9.14 22.98
CA LEU A 55 20.51 7.81 23.14
C LEU A 55 20.72 6.94 21.90
N LEU A 56 20.59 7.53 20.70
CA LEU A 56 20.88 6.87 19.42
C LEU A 56 22.36 6.43 19.35
N LYS A 57 23.32 7.34 19.63
CA LYS A 57 24.76 7.06 19.58
C LYS A 57 25.20 5.93 20.51
N VAL A 58 24.54 5.77 21.67
CA VAL A 58 24.88 4.71 22.65
C VAL A 58 24.02 3.44 22.49
N GLY A 59 23.14 3.40 21.47
CA GLY A 59 22.29 2.25 21.17
C GLY A 59 21.19 1.97 22.20
N VAL A 60 20.74 3.00 22.92
CA VAL A 60 19.58 2.92 23.82
C VAL A 60 18.27 3.09 23.02
N ALA A 61 18.30 3.93 21.99
CA ALA A 61 17.25 4.07 20.99
C ALA A 61 17.83 3.80 19.60
N THR A 62 16.95 3.57 18.64
CA THR A 62 17.24 3.37 17.21
C THR A 62 16.56 4.45 16.38
N GLU A 63 17.00 4.62 15.13
CA GLU A 63 16.32 5.53 14.19
C GLU A 63 14.87 5.11 13.94
N CYS A 64 14.57 3.82 14.02
CA CYS A 64 13.21 3.31 13.98
C CYS A 64 12.37 3.87 15.13
N ASP A 65 12.87 3.84 16.37
CA ASP A 65 12.12 4.35 17.54
C ASP A 65 11.73 5.83 17.36
N VAL A 66 12.66 6.66 16.83
CA VAL A 66 12.40 8.08 16.53
C VAL A 66 11.39 8.25 15.39
N LEU A 67 11.48 7.43 14.34
CA LEU A 67 10.51 7.41 13.25
C LEU A 67 9.11 7.05 13.79
N GLU A 68 9.00 6.00 14.60
CA GLU A 68 7.73 5.53 15.12
C GLU A 68 7.05 6.56 16.01
N HIS A 69 7.81 7.20 16.91
CA HIS A 69 7.31 8.30 17.74
C HIS A 69 6.67 9.40 16.88
N TYR A 70 7.35 9.87 15.82
CA TYR A 70 6.82 10.94 14.98
C TYR A 70 5.70 10.53 14.02
N ASN A 71 5.57 9.24 13.69
CA ASN A 71 4.48 8.78 12.83
C ASN A 71 3.09 9.06 13.43
N HIS A 72 2.98 9.12 14.76
CA HIS A 72 1.70 9.37 15.45
C HIS A 72 1.25 10.83 15.40
N GLU A 73 2.16 11.77 15.12
CA GLU A 73 1.88 13.21 15.17
C GLU A 73 2.16 13.92 13.84
N VAL A 74 2.43 13.18 12.78
CA VAL A 74 2.87 13.72 11.48
C VAL A 74 1.92 14.79 10.92
N GLU A 75 0.63 14.71 11.24
CA GLU A 75 -0.41 15.69 10.87
C GLU A 75 -0.15 17.11 11.40
N GLN A 76 0.60 17.22 12.49
CA GLN A 76 0.88 18.48 13.17
C GLN A 76 2.24 19.08 12.77
N MET A 77 2.98 18.42 11.88
CA MET A 77 4.36 18.76 11.58
C MET A 77 4.51 19.63 10.33
N ASP A 78 5.53 20.48 10.34
CA ASP A 78 6.10 21.01 9.10
C ASP A 78 6.89 19.90 8.41
N LEU A 79 6.36 19.41 7.29
CA LEU A 79 6.94 18.30 6.53
C LEU A 79 8.07 18.75 5.60
N SER A 80 8.42 20.04 5.56
CA SER A 80 9.62 20.48 4.86
C SER A 80 10.87 19.86 5.47
N TYR A 81 11.89 19.62 4.64
CA TYR A 81 13.14 19.01 5.11
C TYR A 81 13.78 19.80 6.27
N GLU A 82 13.74 21.13 6.24
CA GLU A 82 14.33 21.99 7.27
C GLU A 82 13.46 22.08 8.55
N GLY A 83 12.15 21.96 8.40
CA GLY A 83 11.18 22.04 9.50
C GLY A 83 10.94 20.72 10.23
N CYS A 84 11.17 19.59 9.56
CA CYS A 84 10.81 18.26 10.06
C CYS A 84 11.66 17.83 11.26
N PRO A 85 11.07 17.57 12.45
CA PRO A 85 11.80 17.14 13.64
C PRO A 85 12.62 15.87 13.42
N LEU A 86 12.08 14.90 12.67
CA LEU A 86 12.80 13.68 12.27
C LEU A 86 14.14 14.01 11.58
N VAL A 87 14.13 14.95 10.63
CA VAL A 87 15.34 15.39 9.92
C VAL A 87 16.29 16.09 10.88
N LYS A 88 15.81 17.00 11.73
CA LYS A 88 16.64 17.72 12.70
C LYS A 88 17.35 16.77 13.67
N ILE A 89 16.69 15.69 14.12
CA ILE A 89 17.31 14.70 15.00
C ILE A 89 18.31 13.83 14.23
N LEU A 90 17.91 13.30 13.07
CA LEU A 90 18.64 12.22 12.41
C LEU A 90 19.74 12.67 11.43
N ALA A 91 19.60 13.82 10.77
CA ALA A 91 20.56 14.28 9.76
C ALA A 91 22.01 14.41 10.25
N PRO A 92 22.29 14.78 11.52
CA PRO A 92 23.66 14.86 12.03
C PRO A 92 24.33 13.51 12.35
N LEU A 93 23.61 12.39 12.23
CA LEU A 93 24.07 11.08 12.67
C LEU A 93 24.53 10.20 11.50
N GLU A 94 25.54 9.35 11.76
CA GLU A 94 25.79 8.20 10.90
C GLU A 94 24.62 7.22 10.99
N ARG A 95 24.30 6.54 9.88
CA ARG A 95 23.14 5.66 9.80
C ARG A 95 23.37 4.36 10.57
N ASP A 96 22.45 4.04 11.47
CA ASP A 96 22.42 2.77 12.19
C ASP A 96 21.76 1.64 11.36
N GLY A 97 21.13 1.99 10.23
CA GLY A 97 20.48 1.06 9.29
C GLY A 97 19.05 0.67 9.65
N THR A 98 18.48 1.25 10.70
CA THR A 98 17.14 0.92 11.23
C THR A 98 16.03 1.84 10.74
N LEU A 99 16.34 3.00 10.13
CA LEU A 99 15.33 3.90 9.57
C LEU A 99 14.57 3.23 8.41
N TYR A 100 13.44 2.61 8.75
CA TYR A 100 12.59 1.88 7.82
C TYR A 100 11.11 2.16 8.10
N LEU A 101 10.43 2.82 7.18
CA LEU A 101 8.99 3.00 7.25
C LEU A 101 8.27 1.78 6.69
N SER A 102 7.63 1.03 7.60
CA SER A 102 6.88 -0.19 7.29
C SER A 102 5.65 -0.33 8.19
N GLY A 103 4.81 -1.33 7.90
CA GLY A 103 3.59 -1.64 8.64
C GLY A 103 2.35 -1.19 7.89
N SER A 104 1.43 -2.13 7.61
CA SER A 104 0.29 -1.93 6.72
C SER A 104 -0.66 -0.82 7.18
N GLU A 105 -1.05 -0.80 8.46
CA GLU A 105 -1.94 0.24 9.01
C GLU A 105 -1.31 1.64 8.91
N ARG A 106 0.00 1.71 9.19
CA ARG A 106 0.74 2.96 9.15
C ARG A 106 0.90 3.46 7.73
N ILE A 107 1.23 2.58 6.80
CA ILE A 107 1.34 2.91 5.39
C ILE A 107 -0.02 3.29 4.81
N TYR A 108 -1.10 2.63 5.20
CA TYR A 108 -2.45 3.00 4.82
C TYR A 108 -2.72 4.48 5.12
N GLN A 109 -2.41 4.95 6.33
CA GLN A 109 -2.57 6.35 6.74
C GLN A 109 -1.63 7.29 5.96
N LEU A 110 -0.35 6.94 5.86
CA LEU A 110 0.70 7.78 5.27
C LEU A 110 0.74 7.76 3.74
N SER A 111 -0.02 6.89 3.07
CA SER A 111 -0.03 6.78 1.60
C SER A 111 -0.61 7.99 0.87
N GLN A 112 -1.21 8.94 1.60
CA GLN A 112 -1.86 10.12 1.04
C GLN A 112 -0.87 11.19 0.57
N ASP A 113 -1.24 11.96 -0.47
CA ASP A 113 -0.40 13.03 -1.05
C ASP A 113 0.07 14.06 -0.02
N PHE A 114 -0.77 14.37 0.98
CA PHE A 114 -0.41 15.29 2.05
C PHE A 114 0.84 14.86 2.84
N TYR A 115 1.11 13.55 2.96
CA TYR A 115 2.28 13.03 3.67
C TYR A 115 3.49 12.78 2.78
N LEU A 116 3.42 13.12 1.50
CA LEU A 116 4.48 12.84 0.54
C LEU A 116 5.83 13.45 0.97
N ASP A 117 5.83 14.66 1.52
CA ASP A 117 7.07 15.31 1.94
C ASP A 117 7.72 14.62 3.15
N TYR A 118 6.91 14.02 4.03
CA TYR A 118 7.42 13.17 5.10
C TYR A 118 8.13 11.92 4.55
N ILE A 119 7.52 11.23 3.58
CA ILE A 119 8.11 10.08 2.89
C ILE A 119 9.42 10.48 2.20
N LYS A 120 9.44 11.63 1.52
CA LYS A 120 10.66 12.17 0.88
C LYS A 120 11.76 12.42 1.90
N ASN A 121 11.45 12.98 3.07
CA ASN A 121 12.45 13.25 4.11
C ASN A 121 13.11 11.96 4.62
N ILE A 122 12.34 10.90 4.83
CA ILE A 122 12.87 9.59 5.22
C ILE A 122 13.87 9.08 4.17
N ILE A 123 13.51 9.15 2.89
CA ILE A 123 14.38 8.70 1.80
C ILE A 123 15.61 9.60 1.64
N LEU A 124 15.46 10.92 1.81
CA LEU A 124 16.58 11.87 1.75
C LEU A 124 17.60 11.65 2.88
N LEU A 125 17.14 11.19 4.05
CA LEU A 125 18.00 10.74 5.14
C LEU A 125 18.67 9.39 4.87
N GLY A 126 18.47 8.77 3.70
CA GLY A 126 18.97 7.42 3.38
C GLY A 126 18.16 6.30 4.04
N GLY A 127 16.98 6.61 4.59
CA GLY A 127 16.04 5.64 5.09
C GLY A 127 15.38 4.82 3.98
N ARG A 128 14.78 3.69 4.37
CA ARG A 128 14.02 2.83 3.47
C ARG A 128 12.52 3.01 3.72
N VAL A 129 11.72 2.74 2.69
CA VAL A 129 10.26 2.67 2.80
C VAL A 129 9.80 1.37 2.15
N ASP A 130 8.77 0.74 2.71
CA ASP A 130 8.11 -0.42 2.12
C ASP A 130 7.28 0.03 0.92
N HIS A 131 7.97 0.27 -0.19
CA HIS A 131 7.39 0.88 -1.39
C HIS A 131 6.33 -0.02 -2.04
N ASP A 132 6.48 -1.35 -1.96
CA ASP A 132 5.46 -2.30 -2.41
C ASP A 132 4.14 -2.10 -1.66
N GLU A 133 4.18 -2.05 -0.32
CA GLU A 133 2.97 -1.80 0.50
C GLU A 133 2.40 -0.40 0.23
N PHE A 134 3.27 0.62 0.09
CA PHE A 134 2.80 1.96 -0.28
C PHE A 134 2.05 1.95 -1.61
N LEU A 135 2.58 1.29 -2.63
CA LEU A 135 1.93 1.20 -3.95
C LEU A 135 0.58 0.48 -3.86
N CYS A 136 0.46 -0.55 -3.04
CA CYS A 136 -0.84 -1.21 -2.78
C CYS A 136 -1.85 -0.25 -2.12
N ARG A 137 -1.39 0.72 -1.31
CA ARG A 137 -2.26 1.59 -0.50
C ARG A 137 -2.63 2.94 -1.11
N VAL A 138 -1.85 3.47 -2.06
CA VAL A 138 -2.10 4.83 -2.63
C VAL A 138 -3.50 5.01 -3.23
N PHE A 139 -4.17 3.93 -3.65
CA PHE A 139 -5.55 3.95 -4.17
C PHE A 139 -6.51 3.04 -3.39
N TYR A 140 -6.11 2.51 -2.22
CA TYR A 140 -6.84 1.50 -1.44
C TYR A 140 -8.20 1.98 -0.90
N ALA A 141 -8.46 3.29 -0.87
CA ALA A 141 -9.74 3.87 -0.50
C ALA A 141 -10.26 4.79 -1.63
N GLU A 142 -10.92 5.90 -1.29
CA GLU A 142 -11.16 7.00 -2.22
C GLU A 142 -10.00 8.00 -2.22
N HIS A 143 -8.80 7.56 -1.81
CA HIS A 143 -7.58 8.35 -1.83
C HIS A 143 -7.20 8.69 -3.28
N LEU A 144 -7.06 9.98 -3.57
CA LEU A 144 -6.65 10.49 -4.88
C LEU A 144 -5.15 10.78 -4.90
N SER A 145 -4.34 9.85 -4.40
CA SER A 145 -2.93 10.08 -4.06
C SER A 145 -1.99 9.95 -5.26
N PHE A 146 -2.25 10.77 -6.28
CA PHE A 146 -1.53 10.74 -7.54
C PHE A 146 -0.11 11.27 -7.42
N GLU A 147 0.17 12.22 -6.52
CA GLU A 147 1.53 12.75 -6.33
C GLU A 147 2.43 11.72 -5.67
N THR A 148 1.94 11.07 -4.62
CA THR A 148 2.62 9.96 -3.95
C THR A 148 2.83 8.80 -4.90
N PHE A 149 1.78 8.39 -5.64
CA PHE A 149 1.92 7.37 -6.69
C PHE A 149 3.02 7.72 -7.70
N ASN A 150 3.01 8.93 -8.25
CA ASN A 150 4.01 9.34 -9.25
C ASN A 150 5.43 9.34 -8.68
N TYR A 151 5.61 9.81 -7.44
CA TYR A 151 6.90 9.80 -6.79
C TYR A 151 7.44 8.38 -6.58
N LEU A 152 6.57 7.45 -6.17
CA LEU A 152 6.92 6.05 -5.92
C LEU A 152 7.24 5.33 -7.24
N ILE A 153 6.33 5.41 -8.22
CA ILE A 153 6.42 4.66 -9.48
C ILE A 153 7.65 5.05 -10.30
N ASP A 154 8.05 6.33 -10.26
CA ASP A 154 9.20 6.84 -11.01
C ASP A 154 10.55 6.52 -10.31
N ARG A 155 10.53 6.10 -9.03
CA ARG A 155 11.73 5.92 -8.20
C ARG A 155 12.09 4.47 -7.93
N PHE A 156 11.10 3.59 -7.81
CA PHE A 156 11.31 2.21 -7.37
C PHE A 156 10.93 1.18 -8.44
N ASP A 157 11.48 -0.02 -8.26
CA ASP A 157 11.02 -1.23 -8.93
C ASP A 157 10.08 -1.96 -7.97
N PHE A 158 9.00 -2.54 -8.50
CA PHE A 158 7.92 -3.11 -7.69
C PHE A 158 7.71 -4.57 -8.03
N LYS A 159 7.15 -5.31 -7.07
CA LYS A 159 6.65 -6.66 -7.31
C LYS A 159 5.46 -6.63 -8.26
N PRO A 160 5.27 -7.69 -9.08
CA PRO A 160 4.09 -7.83 -9.92
C PRO A 160 2.77 -7.74 -9.14
N SER A 161 2.70 -8.33 -7.94
CA SER A 161 1.52 -8.24 -7.07
C SER A 161 1.16 -6.80 -6.72
N SER A 162 2.12 -5.99 -6.28
CA SER A 162 1.88 -4.58 -5.96
C SER A 162 1.44 -3.74 -7.15
N ILE A 163 2.01 -3.98 -8.33
CA ILE A 163 1.58 -3.34 -9.59
C ILE A 163 0.13 -3.73 -9.91
N ASN A 164 -0.18 -5.02 -9.87
CA ASN A 164 -1.51 -5.54 -10.17
C ASN A 164 -2.57 -5.01 -9.18
N THR A 165 -2.25 -4.92 -7.89
CA THR A 165 -3.13 -4.39 -6.85
C THR A 165 -3.43 -2.92 -7.09
N ALA A 166 -2.41 -2.08 -7.33
CA ALA A 166 -2.62 -0.66 -7.65
C ALA A 166 -3.44 -0.46 -8.94
N ALA A 167 -3.17 -1.28 -9.96
CA ALA A 167 -3.92 -1.28 -11.21
C ALA A 167 -5.39 -1.70 -10.98
N GLY A 168 -5.62 -2.71 -10.15
CA GLY A 168 -6.93 -3.19 -9.75
C GLY A 168 -7.78 -2.10 -9.10
N TYR A 169 -7.19 -1.35 -8.16
CA TYR A 169 -7.88 -0.21 -7.54
C TYR A 169 -8.30 0.85 -8.56
N LEU A 170 -7.45 1.20 -9.52
CA LEU A 170 -7.80 2.17 -10.56
C LEU A 170 -8.99 1.70 -11.41
N VAL A 171 -8.99 0.42 -11.83
CA VAL A 171 -10.09 -0.16 -12.62
C VAL A 171 -11.39 -0.21 -11.80
N MET A 172 -11.34 -0.77 -10.58
CA MET A 172 -12.50 -0.87 -9.69
C MET A 172 -13.12 0.50 -9.39
N ARG A 173 -12.29 1.54 -9.24
CA ARG A 173 -12.73 2.93 -9.00
C ARG A 173 -13.12 3.67 -10.29
N LYS A 174 -13.17 2.98 -11.44
CA LYS A 174 -13.46 3.57 -12.76
C LYS A 174 -12.58 4.79 -13.03
N TYR A 175 -11.28 4.64 -12.74
CA TYR A 175 -10.26 5.67 -12.86
C TYR A 175 -10.62 6.98 -12.13
N PHE A 176 -11.41 6.89 -11.04
CA PHE A 176 -11.92 8.02 -10.27
C PHE A 176 -12.76 9.02 -11.10
N LYS A 177 -13.48 8.53 -12.13
CA LYS A 177 -14.40 9.35 -12.95
C LYS A 177 -15.41 10.14 -12.11
N LYS A 178 -15.92 9.54 -11.02
CA LYS A 178 -16.83 10.18 -10.05
C LYS A 178 -16.28 11.51 -9.49
N TYR A 179 -14.96 11.64 -9.40
CA TYR A 179 -14.27 12.81 -8.85
C TYR A 179 -13.73 13.77 -9.93
N ASN A 180 -14.09 13.57 -11.21
CA ASN A 180 -13.51 14.29 -12.36
C ASN A 180 -11.98 14.11 -12.46
N LYS A 181 -11.49 12.92 -12.13
CA LYS A 181 -10.06 12.56 -12.13
C LYS A 181 -9.69 11.49 -13.15
N GLU A 182 -10.59 11.20 -14.09
CA GLU A 182 -10.43 10.13 -15.09
C GLU A 182 -9.13 10.25 -15.89
N GLU A 183 -8.75 11.45 -16.31
CA GLU A 183 -7.49 11.67 -17.06
C GLU A 183 -6.26 11.29 -16.21
N GLN A 184 -6.22 11.70 -14.95
CA GLN A 184 -5.12 11.38 -14.03
C GLN A 184 -5.11 9.89 -13.70
N GLY A 185 -6.29 9.29 -13.47
CA GLY A 185 -6.43 7.84 -13.24
C GLY A 185 -5.94 7.01 -14.43
N ARG A 186 -6.28 7.39 -15.66
CA ARG A 186 -5.81 6.72 -16.88
C ARG A 186 -4.32 6.91 -17.13
N ALA A 187 -3.78 8.09 -16.81
CA ALA A 187 -2.33 8.32 -16.87
C ALA A 187 -1.57 7.44 -15.86
N ALA A 188 -2.08 7.32 -14.63
CA ALA A 188 -1.51 6.43 -13.61
C ALA A 188 -1.57 4.96 -14.05
N PHE A 189 -2.70 4.53 -14.61
CA PHE A 189 -2.86 3.19 -15.16
C PHE A 189 -1.88 2.91 -16.30
N THR A 190 -1.63 3.89 -17.17
CA THR A 190 -0.65 3.77 -18.26
C THR A 190 0.76 3.54 -17.71
N LYS A 191 1.16 4.25 -16.65
CA LYS A 191 2.45 4.01 -15.98
C LYS A 191 2.55 2.60 -15.39
N LEU A 192 1.45 2.06 -14.85
CA LEU A 192 1.42 0.68 -14.35
C LEU A 192 1.56 -0.35 -15.48
N ILE A 193 0.93 -0.11 -16.64
CA ILE A 193 1.14 -0.93 -17.84
C ILE A 193 2.62 -0.93 -18.24
N GLU A 194 3.26 0.25 -18.27
CA GLU A 194 4.68 0.40 -18.62
C GLU A 194 5.61 -0.32 -17.63
N LYS A 195 5.23 -0.38 -16.35
CA LYS A 195 5.95 -1.13 -15.31
C LYS A 195 5.73 -2.65 -15.39
N GLY A 196 4.72 -3.11 -16.13
CA GLY A 196 4.48 -4.51 -16.42
C GLY A 196 3.43 -5.14 -15.50
N ILE A 197 2.16 -4.87 -15.77
CA ILE A 197 1.04 -5.64 -15.22
C ILE A 197 1.20 -7.11 -15.65
N ASP A 198 1.28 -8.01 -14.67
CA ASP A 198 1.36 -9.45 -14.94
C ASP A 198 -0.04 -10.04 -14.92
N ILE A 199 -0.64 -10.14 -16.11
CA ILE A 199 -1.97 -10.73 -16.30
C ILE A 199 -2.06 -12.22 -15.95
N ASN A 200 -0.91 -12.87 -15.70
CA ASN A 200 -0.83 -14.28 -15.33
C ASN A 200 -0.53 -14.51 -13.85
N HIS A 201 -0.46 -13.43 -13.05
CA HIS A 201 -0.22 -13.51 -11.63
C HIS A 201 -1.56 -13.51 -10.86
N PRO A 202 -1.84 -14.53 -10.04
CA PRO A 202 -3.00 -14.53 -9.15
C PRO A 202 -2.83 -13.50 -8.03
N PHE A 203 -3.93 -13.03 -7.46
CA PHE A 203 -3.89 -12.28 -6.21
C PHE A 203 -3.66 -13.23 -5.03
N GLU A 204 -2.93 -12.76 -4.01
CA GLU A 204 -2.79 -13.42 -2.72
C GLU A 204 -3.95 -13.04 -1.79
N GLU A 205 -4.22 -13.82 -0.74
CA GLU A 205 -5.32 -13.56 0.20
C GLU A 205 -5.22 -12.16 0.85
N ASP A 206 -3.99 -11.69 1.09
CA ASP A 206 -3.71 -10.41 1.76
C ASP A 206 -3.79 -9.19 0.81
N ASP A 207 -3.94 -9.40 -0.51
CA ASP A 207 -3.93 -8.31 -1.51
C ASP A 207 -5.22 -7.46 -1.52
N GLY A 208 -6.24 -7.83 -0.73
CA GLY A 208 -7.53 -7.14 -0.69
C GLY A 208 -8.40 -7.34 -1.93
N PHE A 209 -7.97 -8.22 -2.85
CA PHE A 209 -8.67 -8.58 -4.09
C PHE A 209 -8.87 -10.09 -4.25
N TYR A 210 -8.77 -10.87 -3.17
CA TYR A 210 -8.82 -12.33 -3.25
C TYR A 210 -10.09 -12.84 -3.96
N GLU A 211 -11.24 -12.18 -3.80
CA GLU A 211 -12.52 -12.54 -4.42
C GLU A 211 -12.48 -12.49 -5.96
N TYR A 212 -11.57 -11.68 -6.53
CA TYR A 212 -11.38 -11.57 -7.98
C TYR A 212 -10.38 -12.59 -8.53
N LEU A 213 -9.62 -13.28 -7.66
CA LEU A 213 -8.61 -14.30 -7.94
C LEU A 213 -7.38 -13.84 -8.75
N SER A 214 -7.53 -12.88 -9.66
CA SER A 214 -6.45 -12.29 -10.46
C SER A 214 -6.82 -10.89 -10.97
N PHE A 215 -5.83 -10.14 -11.46
CA PHE A 215 -6.07 -8.86 -12.11
C PHE A 215 -7.05 -8.98 -13.29
N LEU A 216 -6.95 -10.05 -14.09
CA LEU A 216 -7.89 -10.29 -15.19
C LEU A 216 -9.31 -10.57 -14.70
N GLY A 217 -9.47 -11.29 -13.58
CA GLY A 217 -10.77 -11.50 -12.97
C GLY A 217 -11.43 -10.19 -12.52
N LEU A 218 -10.64 -9.27 -11.96
CA LEU A 218 -11.12 -7.93 -11.60
C LEU A 218 -11.55 -7.14 -12.84
N VAL A 219 -10.72 -7.13 -13.89
CA VAL A 219 -11.02 -6.43 -15.14
C VAL A 219 -12.24 -7.02 -15.84
N PHE A 220 -12.45 -8.34 -15.79
CA PHE A 220 -13.64 -9.00 -16.31
C PHE A 220 -14.95 -8.44 -15.70
N CYS A 221 -14.94 -8.19 -14.39
CA CYS A 221 -16.08 -7.63 -13.68
C CYS A 221 -16.29 -6.13 -13.97
N TYR A 222 -15.22 -5.33 -13.98
CA TYR A 222 -15.35 -3.86 -13.97
C TYR A 222 -15.08 -3.14 -15.30
N ASP A 223 -14.28 -3.72 -16.19
CA ASP A 223 -13.88 -3.12 -17.46
C ASP A 223 -13.75 -4.20 -18.55
N PRO A 224 -14.87 -4.79 -19.00
CA PRO A 224 -14.86 -5.91 -19.94
C PRO A 224 -14.26 -5.54 -21.32
N ASP A 225 -14.26 -4.27 -21.70
CA ASP A 225 -13.60 -3.81 -22.93
C ASP A 225 -12.06 -3.85 -22.78
N LEU A 226 -11.54 -3.54 -21.59
CA LEU A 226 -10.13 -3.72 -21.28
C LEU A 226 -9.76 -5.21 -21.14
N PHE A 227 -10.64 -6.03 -20.55
CA PHE A 227 -10.44 -7.49 -20.50
C PHE A 227 -10.23 -8.05 -21.90
N GLU A 228 -11.09 -7.64 -22.85
CA GLU A 228 -11.01 -8.04 -24.25
C GLU A 228 -9.68 -7.68 -24.90
N GLN A 229 -9.11 -6.51 -24.56
CA GLN A 229 -7.79 -6.10 -25.03
C GLN A 229 -6.67 -6.99 -24.47
N TYR A 230 -6.75 -7.37 -23.20
CA TYR A 230 -5.75 -8.25 -22.58
C TYR A 230 -5.76 -9.67 -23.13
N LEU A 231 -6.87 -10.14 -23.73
CA LEU A 231 -6.90 -11.44 -24.43
C LEU A 231 -5.89 -11.51 -25.58
N LEU A 232 -5.51 -10.38 -26.18
CA LEU A 232 -4.48 -10.33 -27.23
C LEU A 232 -3.10 -10.78 -26.72
N GLN A 233 -2.87 -10.69 -25.40
CA GLN A 233 -1.62 -11.11 -24.76
C GLN A 233 -1.60 -12.62 -24.43
N LYS A 234 -2.66 -13.36 -24.78
CA LYS A 234 -2.81 -14.81 -24.56
C LYS A 234 -2.61 -15.21 -23.09
N PRO A 235 -3.53 -14.82 -22.19
CA PRO A 235 -3.50 -15.24 -20.80
C PRO A 235 -3.42 -16.76 -20.65
N ASN A 236 -2.84 -17.22 -19.54
CA ASN A 236 -2.70 -18.64 -19.25
C ASN A 236 -4.06 -19.30 -19.00
N GLN A 237 -4.18 -20.55 -19.43
CA GLN A 237 -5.40 -21.35 -19.28
C GLN A 237 -5.88 -21.44 -17.83
N HIS A 238 -4.97 -21.56 -16.85
CA HIS A 238 -5.37 -21.66 -15.44
C HIS A 238 -5.97 -20.35 -14.92
N ILE A 239 -5.52 -19.18 -15.40
CA ILE A 239 -6.08 -17.88 -15.02
C ILE A 239 -7.47 -17.70 -15.62
N ILE A 240 -7.66 -18.09 -16.88
CA ILE A 240 -8.96 -17.99 -17.55
C ILE A 240 -9.97 -18.98 -16.97
N ALA A 241 -9.55 -20.20 -16.63
CA ALA A 241 -10.43 -21.17 -15.98
C ALA A 241 -10.86 -20.71 -14.58
N ALA A 242 -9.96 -20.02 -13.86
CA ALA A 242 -10.16 -19.48 -12.52
C ALA A 242 -10.63 -18.02 -12.53
N LEU A 243 -11.37 -17.58 -13.54
CA LEU A 243 -12.11 -16.32 -13.44
C LEU A 243 -13.11 -16.39 -12.27
N PRO A 244 -13.45 -15.26 -11.64
CA PRO A 244 -14.23 -15.25 -10.41
C PRO A 244 -15.73 -15.45 -10.70
N TRP A 245 -16.12 -16.65 -11.16
CA TRP A 245 -17.48 -16.94 -11.64
C TRP A 245 -18.56 -16.70 -10.57
N GLU A 246 -18.40 -17.32 -9.40
CA GLU A 246 -19.31 -17.16 -8.26
C GLU A 246 -19.48 -15.68 -7.89
N PHE A 247 -18.36 -14.97 -7.73
CA PHE A 247 -18.40 -13.54 -7.38
C PHE A 247 -19.04 -12.69 -8.49
N ALA A 248 -18.66 -12.92 -9.76
CA ALA A 248 -19.15 -12.13 -10.88
C ALA A 248 -20.65 -12.31 -11.11
N ILE A 249 -21.15 -13.53 -10.98
CA ILE A 249 -22.57 -13.87 -11.16
C ILE A 249 -23.38 -13.39 -9.95
N GLY A 250 -22.99 -13.80 -8.74
CA GLY A 250 -23.72 -13.48 -7.51
C GLY A 250 -23.70 -11.99 -7.11
N ASN A 251 -22.79 -11.18 -7.65
CA ASN A 251 -22.75 -9.73 -7.41
C ASN A 251 -23.16 -8.90 -8.65
N GLU A 252 -23.96 -9.46 -9.55
CA GLU A 252 -24.56 -8.77 -10.70
C GLU A 252 -23.54 -8.15 -11.70
N TYR A 253 -22.29 -8.63 -11.72
CA TYR A 253 -21.31 -8.21 -12.73
C TYR A 253 -21.48 -8.96 -14.06
N PHE A 254 -22.20 -10.09 -14.06
CA PHE A 254 -22.41 -10.90 -15.25
C PHE A 254 -23.61 -10.39 -16.07
N HIS A 255 -23.34 -9.78 -17.22
CA HIS A 255 -24.36 -9.30 -18.16
C HIS A 255 -23.98 -9.63 -19.62
N ASP A 256 -24.73 -9.10 -20.60
CA ASP A 256 -24.54 -9.35 -22.04
C ASP A 256 -23.08 -9.28 -22.52
N LYS A 257 -22.28 -8.35 -21.95
CA LYS A 257 -20.88 -8.18 -22.35
C LYS A 257 -20.02 -9.32 -21.81
N GLN A 258 -20.22 -9.77 -20.57
CA GLN A 258 -19.54 -10.93 -19.99
C GLN A 258 -19.93 -12.21 -20.73
N LEU A 259 -21.20 -12.38 -21.10
CA LEU A 259 -21.63 -13.49 -21.95
C LEU A 259 -20.87 -13.51 -23.29
N GLN A 260 -20.76 -12.36 -23.96
CA GLN A 260 -19.99 -12.23 -25.20
C GLN A 260 -18.50 -12.57 -24.99
N LEU A 261 -17.92 -12.17 -23.86
CA LEU A 261 -16.55 -12.52 -23.50
C LEU A 261 -16.39 -14.03 -23.28
N VAL A 262 -17.32 -14.67 -22.59
CA VAL A 262 -17.32 -16.14 -22.39
C VAL A 262 -17.37 -16.87 -23.72
N GLN A 263 -18.27 -16.49 -24.62
CA GLN A 263 -18.35 -17.06 -25.97
C GLN A 263 -17.04 -16.86 -26.74
N LYS A 264 -16.45 -15.67 -26.66
CA LYS A 264 -15.15 -15.39 -27.28
C LYS A 264 -14.01 -16.23 -26.69
N LEU A 265 -13.99 -16.46 -25.38
CA LEU A 265 -13.02 -17.34 -24.74
C LEU A 265 -13.13 -18.78 -25.26
N ILE A 266 -14.36 -19.29 -25.44
CA ILE A 266 -14.62 -20.59 -26.07
C ILE A 266 -14.09 -20.62 -27.52
N GLU A 267 -14.39 -19.58 -28.31
CA GLU A 267 -13.89 -19.46 -29.70
C GLU A 267 -12.35 -19.43 -29.78
N LEU A 268 -11.71 -18.80 -28.80
CA LEU A 268 -10.25 -18.77 -28.66
C LEU A 268 -9.66 -20.09 -28.16
N GLY A 269 -10.49 -21.07 -27.80
CA GLY A 269 -10.09 -22.43 -27.42
C GLY A 269 -9.80 -22.62 -25.93
N TYR A 270 -10.16 -21.65 -25.09
CA TYR A 270 -10.03 -21.81 -23.63
C TYR A 270 -11.03 -22.84 -23.10
N GLN A 271 -10.56 -23.68 -22.19
CA GLN A 271 -11.42 -24.60 -21.44
C GLN A 271 -12.03 -23.86 -20.25
N LEU A 272 -13.34 -23.64 -20.28
CA LEU A 272 -14.08 -22.99 -19.19
C LEU A 272 -14.86 -24.04 -18.38
N PRO A 273 -15.07 -23.84 -17.07
CA PRO A 273 -15.93 -24.70 -16.27
C PRO A 273 -17.41 -24.42 -16.57
N LEU A 274 -17.86 -24.72 -17.80
CA LEU A 274 -19.19 -24.33 -18.28
C LEU A 274 -20.33 -24.92 -17.43
N ASP A 275 -20.18 -26.16 -16.96
CA ASP A 275 -21.20 -26.79 -16.10
C ASP A 275 -21.40 -26.00 -14.81
N GLU A 276 -20.31 -25.57 -14.16
CA GLU A 276 -20.34 -24.74 -12.94
C GLU A 276 -20.92 -23.35 -13.23
N ILE A 277 -20.51 -22.70 -14.32
CA ILE A 277 -21.02 -21.39 -14.72
C ILE A 277 -22.53 -21.45 -14.98
N ILE A 278 -23.00 -22.49 -15.66
CA ILE A 278 -24.42 -22.69 -15.98
C ILE A 278 -25.23 -22.92 -14.68
N GLU A 279 -24.73 -23.78 -13.79
CA GLU A 279 -25.37 -24.03 -12.49
C GLU A 279 -25.51 -22.73 -11.69
N LEU A 280 -24.43 -21.94 -11.57
CA LEU A 280 -24.46 -20.64 -10.89
C LEU A 280 -25.44 -19.65 -11.52
N LEU A 281 -25.53 -19.60 -12.85
CA LEU A 281 -26.49 -18.73 -13.56
C LEU A 281 -27.94 -19.15 -13.30
N GLU A 282 -28.23 -20.45 -13.26
CA GLU A 282 -29.58 -20.96 -12.94
C GLU A 282 -29.95 -20.69 -11.48
N GLU A 283 -29.01 -20.82 -10.54
CA GLU A 283 -29.19 -20.50 -9.12
C GLU A 283 -29.55 -19.02 -8.89
N GLU A 284 -28.92 -18.11 -9.64
CA GLU A 284 -29.19 -16.66 -9.58
C GLU A 284 -30.33 -16.21 -10.52
N GLU A 285 -31.17 -17.13 -10.99
CA GLU A 285 -32.33 -16.88 -11.87
C GLU A 285 -31.98 -16.20 -13.22
N LEU A 286 -30.75 -16.38 -13.71
CA LEU A 286 -30.23 -15.87 -14.99
C LEU A 286 -30.37 -16.92 -16.12
N ASP A 287 -31.52 -17.58 -16.19
CA ASP A 287 -31.84 -18.69 -17.10
C ASP A 287 -31.54 -18.42 -18.58
N ASP A 288 -31.69 -17.18 -19.03
CA ASP A 288 -31.46 -16.82 -20.43
C ASP A 288 -29.97 -16.86 -20.79
N TYR A 289 -29.09 -16.48 -19.87
CA TYR A 289 -27.64 -16.60 -20.05
C TYR A 289 -27.20 -18.06 -19.92
N ALA A 290 -27.77 -18.82 -18.98
CA ALA A 290 -27.52 -20.25 -18.84
C ALA A 290 -27.82 -21.01 -20.14
N LYS A 291 -29.01 -20.78 -20.72
CA LYS A 291 -29.41 -21.37 -22.02
C LYS A 291 -28.50 -20.95 -23.17
N ALA A 292 -27.97 -19.73 -23.16
CA ALA A 292 -27.07 -19.25 -24.20
C ALA A 292 -25.68 -19.91 -24.16
N LEU A 293 -25.28 -20.46 -23.00
CA LEU A 293 -24.02 -21.18 -22.81
C LEU A 293 -24.17 -22.70 -22.91
N ALA A 294 -25.38 -23.22 -22.69
CA ALA A 294 -25.65 -24.64 -22.78
C ALA A 294 -25.30 -25.17 -24.19
N PRO A 295 -24.62 -26.34 -24.29
CA PRO A 295 -24.40 -26.96 -25.58
C PRO A 295 -25.75 -27.24 -26.26
N PRO A 296 -25.85 -27.13 -27.59
CA PRO A 296 -27.10 -27.40 -28.29
C PRO A 296 -27.56 -28.83 -27.97
N CYS A 297 -28.78 -28.95 -27.42
CA CYS A 297 -29.40 -30.25 -27.21
C CYS A 297 -29.41 -31.03 -28.53
N PRO A 298 -28.88 -32.27 -28.55
CA PRO A 298 -28.91 -33.13 -29.74
C PRO A 298 -30.33 -33.53 -30.14
#